data_AF-T0U389-F1
#
_entry.id   AF-T0U389-F1
#
_cell.length_a   1.000
_cell.length_b   1.000
_cell.length_c   1.000
_cell.angle_alpha   90.00
_cell.angle_beta   90.00
_cell.angle_gamma   90.00
#
_symmetry.space_group_name_H-M   'P 1'
#
loop_
_entity.id
_entity.type
_entity.pdbx_description
1 polymer ?
#
loop_
_entity_poly.entity_id
_entity_poly.type
_entity_poly.pdbx_seq_one_letter_code
_entity_poly.pdbx_strand_id
1 'polypeptide(L)'
;MKTYKKYVVFSSQQYISELINLNEEINIRMFYSTFEDDQYISILNDQDQELSFNFVNDSIEFELIDPLCEKILITFDTVEQTAKVHQVIKFLLDLFFKFNWHESVAALSVADFWELIKNYEKDNLDMTFGYPRISGSNS
;
A
#
# COMPACT_ATOMS: atom_id res chain seq x y z
N MET A 1 0.85 17.81 11.25
CA MET A 1 0.84 16.34 11.09
C MET A 1 -0.52 15.71 11.43
N LYS A 2 -1.07 15.92 12.63
CA LYS A 2 -2.36 15.34 13.09
C LYS A 2 -3.54 15.45 12.10
N THR A 3 -3.85 16.65 11.60
CA THR A 3 -4.95 16.83 10.63
C THR A 3 -4.70 16.11 9.31
N TYR A 4 -3.43 16.08 8.86
CA TYR A 4 -3.04 15.41 7.64
C TYR A 4 -3.23 13.89 7.76
N LYS A 5 -2.77 13.28 8.85
CA LYS A 5 -2.97 11.85 9.14
C LYS A 5 -4.45 11.45 9.10
N LYS A 6 -5.32 12.24 9.74
CA LYS A 6 -6.78 12.02 9.69
C LYS A 6 -7.34 12.06 8.27
N TYR A 7 -6.90 13.02 7.46
CA TYR A 7 -7.31 13.11 6.05
C TYR A 7 -6.87 11.90 5.24
N VAL A 8 -5.60 11.48 5.41
CA VAL A 8 -5.06 10.29 4.74
C VAL A 8 -5.85 9.06 5.15
N VAL A 9 -6.04 8.82 6.45
CA VAL A 9 -6.79 7.68 6.98
C VAL A 9 -8.20 7.63 6.42
N PHE A 10 -8.91 8.76 6.41
CA PHE A 10 -10.25 8.84 5.83
C PHE A 10 -10.24 8.47 4.33
N SER A 11 -9.29 9.03 3.56
CA SER A 11 -9.17 8.75 2.12
C SER A 11 -8.85 7.29 1.84
N SER A 12 -7.96 6.68 2.64
CA SER A 12 -7.63 5.25 2.56
C SER A 12 -8.85 4.37 2.80
N GLN A 13 -9.64 4.67 3.83
CA GLN A 13 -10.86 3.92 4.15
C GLN A 13 -11.90 3.99 3.02
N GLN A 14 -12.07 5.17 2.41
CA GLN A 14 -12.95 5.32 1.24
C GLN A 14 -12.46 4.44 0.08
N TYR A 15 -11.16 4.48 -0.23
CA TYR A 15 -10.62 3.70 -1.33
C TYR A 15 -10.68 2.18 -1.08
N ILE A 16 -10.40 1.74 0.15
CA ILE A 16 -10.58 0.33 0.55
C ILE A 16 -12.04 -0.10 0.35
N SER A 17 -13.01 0.73 0.76
CA SER A 17 -14.42 0.43 0.56
C SER A 17 -14.79 0.31 -0.93
N GLU A 18 -14.22 1.15 -1.80
CA GLU A 18 -14.42 1.05 -3.25
C GLU A 18 -13.87 -0.26 -3.80
N LEU A 19 -12.64 -0.64 -3.42
CA LEU A 19 -12.01 -1.88 -3.86
C LEU A 19 -12.77 -3.13 -3.42
N ILE A 20 -13.25 -3.15 -2.17
CA ILE A 20 -14.09 -4.26 -1.66
C ILE A 20 -15.38 -4.37 -2.47
N ASN A 21 -16.04 -3.25 -2.76
CA ASN A 21 -17.29 -3.27 -3.50
C ASN A 21 -17.12 -3.67 -4.98
N LEU A 22 -15.92 -3.53 -5.54
CA LEU A 22 -15.60 -3.92 -6.92
C LEU A 22 -15.14 -5.38 -7.04
N ASN A 23 -14.63 -5.98 -5.96
CA ASN A 23 -14.07 -7.33 -5.96
C ASN A 23 -14.99 -8.30 -5.19
N GLU A 24 -15.89 -8.98 -5.91
CA GLU A 24 -16.82 -9.94 -5.30
C GLU A 24 -16.15 -11.22 -4.74
N GLU A 25 -14.91 -11.51 -5.14
CA GLU A 25 -14.23 -12.79 -4.85
C GLU A 25 -13.07 -12.71 -3.83
N ILE A 26 -12.78 -11.54 -3.25
CA ILE A 26 -11.68 -11.40 -2.29
C ILE A 26 -12.18 -11.63 -0.85
N ASN A 27 -11.64 -12.67 -0.21
CA ASN A 27 -11.84 -12.93 1.22
C ASN A 27 -10.77 -12.20 2.03
N ILE A 28 -11.13 -11.07 2.63
CA ILE A 28 -10.25 -10.30 3.51
C ILE A 28 -10.81 -10.13 4.91
N ARG A 29 -9.91 -9.93 5.86
CA ARG A 29 -10.16 -9.43 7.20
C ARG A 29 -9.49 -8.07 7.33
N MET A 30 -10.23 -7.09 7.82
CA MET A 30 -9.71 -5.76 8.08
C MET A 30 -9.70 -5.49 9.57
N PHE A 31 -8.57 -5.03 10.09
CA PHE A 31 -8.44 -4.53 11.45
C PHE A 31 -8.26 -3.02 11.41
N TYR A 32 -9.05 -2.33 12.24
CA TYR A 32 -8.91 -0.91 12.47
C TYR A 32 -8.78 -0.67 13.98
N SER A 33 -7.75 0.05 14.37
CA SER A 33 -7.50 0.40 15.77
C SER A 33 -7.09 1.85 15.90
N THR A 34 -7.48 2.46 17.01
CA THR A 34 -7.09 3.82 17.38
C THR A 34 -6.65 3.82 18.84
N PHE A 35 -5.48 4.39 19.10
CA PHE A 35 -4.98 4.59 20.46
C PHE A 35 -4.47 6.02 20.60
N GLU A 36 -5.14 6.82 21.43
CA GLU A 36 -4.90 8.28 21.52
C GLU A 36 -4.96 8.95 20.13
N ASP A 37 -3.83 9.45 19.63
CA ASP A 37 -3.70 10.08 18.31
C ASP A 37 -3.19 9.12 17.22
N ASP A 38 -2.81 7.90 17.58
CA ASP A 38 -2.31 6.88 16.67
C ASP A 38 -3.45 6.09 16.03
N GLN A 39 -3.30 5.79 14.75
CA GLN A 39 -4.28 5.05 13.96
C GLN A 39 -3.60 3.92 13.22
N TYR A 40 -4.26 2.76 13.18
CA TYR A 40 -3.74 1.53 12.58
C TYR A 40 -4.82 0.93 11.69
N ILE A 41 -4.44 0.60 10.46
CA ILE A 41 -5.27 -0.13 9.50
C ILE A 41 -4.45 -1.33 9.03
N SER A 42 -4.98 -2.54 9.13
CA SER A 42 -4.37 -3.74 8.58
C SER A 42 -5.39 -4.51 7.76
N ILE A 43 -4.98 -5.00 6.59
CA ILE A 43 -5.80 -5.78 5.67
C ILE A 43 -5.07 -7.11 5.45
N LEU A 44 -5.73 -8.21 5.77
CA LEU A 44 -5.19 -9.56 5.61
C LEU A 44 -6.12 -10.42 4.78
N ASN A 45 -5.56 -11.34 4.01
CA ASN A 45 -6.35 -12.38 3.34
C ASN A 45 -6.24 -13.75 4.05
N ASP A 46 -6.70 -14.79 3.39
CA ASP A 46 -6.69 -16.18 3.86
C ASP A 46 -5.33 -16.89 3.68
N GLN A 47 -4.39 -16.25 2.97
CA GLN A 47 -3.02 -16.73 2.75
C GLN A 47 -2.01 -16.10 3.72
N ASP A 48 -2.48 -15.49 4.80
CA ASP A 48 -1.67 -14.75 5.78
C ASP A 48 -0.80 -13.63 5.15
N GLN A 49 -1.24 -13.11 4.00
CA GLN A 49 -0.67 -11.90 3.39
C GLN A 49 -1.30 -10.67 4.03
N GLU A 50 -0.49 -9.65 4.30
CA GLU A 50 -0.92 -8.47 5.04
C GLU A 50 -0.35 -7.18 4.44
N LEU A 51 -1.22 -6.17 4.35
CA LEU A 51 -0.86 -4.78 4.09
C LEU A 51 -1.34 -3.91 5.25
N SER A 52 -0.40 -3.25 5.92
CA SER A 52 -0.66 -2.46 7.11
C SER A 52 -0.22 -1.01 6.96
N PHE A 53 -1.02 -0.10 7.51
CA PHE A 53 -0.80 1.35 7.56
C PHE A 53 -0.85 1.84 9.00
N ASN A 54 0.29 2.27 9.51
CA ASN A 54 0.48 2.72 10.88
C ASN A 54 0.76 4.23 10.90
N PHE A 55 -0.07 5.00 11.60
CA PHE A 55 0.01 6.45 11.66
C PHE A 55 0.43 6.90 13.06
N VAL A 56 1.67 6.62 13.45
CA VAL A 56 2.16 6.73 14.84
C VAL A 56 2.92 8.04 15.09
N ASN A 57 2.65 8.78 16.16
CA ASN A 57 3.37 10.03 16.52
C ASN A 57 3.53 11.02 15.34
N ASP A 58 4.75 11.23 14.86
CA ASP A 58 5.08 12.03 13.66
C ASP A 58 5.50 11.19 12.45
N SER A 59 5.53 9.85 12.58
CA SER A 59 5.83 8.93 11.48
C SER A 59 4.57 8.37 10.84
N ILE A 60 4.73 7.90 9.60
CA ILE A 60 3.78 7.02 8.94
C ILE A 60 4.59 5.82 8.47
N GLU A 61 4.11 4.61 8.75
CA GLU A 61 4.83 3.36 8.53
C GLU A 61 3.92 2.36 7.86
N PHE A 62 4.35 1.83 6.72
CA PHE A 62 3.62 0.81 5.99
C PHE A 62 4.37 -0.51 6.04
N GLU A 63 3.65 -1.59 6.31
CA GLU A 63 4.21 -2.92 6.35
C GLU A 63 3.55 -3.78 5.27
N LEU A 64 4.39 -4.46 4.49
CA LEU A 64 3.98 -5.42 3.49
C LEU A 64 4.52 -6.78 3.91
N ILE A 65 3.61 -7.72 4.11
CA ILE A 65 3.92 -9.07 4.56
C ILE A 65 3.36 -10.05 3.54
N ASP A 66 4.25 -10.90 3.04
CA ASP A 66 3.92 -12.14 2.36
C ASP A 66 4.70 -13.25 3.08
N PRO A 67 4.08 -14.37 3.50
CA PRO A 67 4.77 -15.40 4.27
C PRO A 67 6.00 -16.01 3.60
N LEU A 68 6.14 -15.84 2.28
CA LEU A 68 7.24 -16.37 1.48
C LEU A 68 8.26 -15.28 1.09
N CYS A 69 8.07 -14.03 1.52
CA CYS A 69 8.99 -12.92 1.26
C CYS A 69 9.50 -12.29 2.55
N GLU A 70 10.60 -11.52 2.44
CA GLU A 70 11.03 -10.65 3.53
C GLU A 70 10.02 -9.52 3.73
N LYS A 71 9.72 -9.20 4.99
CA LYS A 71 8.85 -8.08 5.34
C LYS A 71 9.45 -6.78 4.81
N ILE A 72 8.65 -6.01 4.07
CA ILE A 72 9.03 -4.66 3.63
C ILE A 72 8.41 -3.64 4.58
N LEU A 73 9.26 -2.75 5.11
CA LEU A 73 8.84 -1.61 5.93
C LEU A 73 9.14 -0.31 5.17
N ILE A 74 8.12 0.50 4.94
CA ILE A 74 8.23 1.81 4.31
C ILE A 74 7.92 2.87 5.35
N THR A 75 8.92 3.70 5.68
CA THR A 75 8.77 4.78 6.66
C THR A 75 8.75 6.14 5.97
N PHE A 76 7.81 6.99 6.38
CA PHE A 76 7.70 8.38 5.96
C PHE A 76 8.02 9.25 7.17
N ASP A 77 9.21 9.83 7.17
CA ASP A 77 9.74 10.66 8.27
C ASP A 77 10.03 12.10 7.82
N THR A 78 9.88 12.41 6.53
CA THR A 78 10.06 13.76 5.97
C THR A 78 8.76 14.39 5.45
N VAL A 79 8.70 15.73 5.45
CA VAL A 79 7.56 16.50 4.93
C VAL A 79 7.30 16.22 3.44
N GLU A 80 8.35 16.06 2.63
CA GLU A 80 8.21 15.78 1.19
C GLU A 80 7.60 14.39 0.94
N GLN A 81 8.11 13.36 1.63
CA GLN A 81 7.55 12.02 1.52
C GLN A 81 6.11 11.97 2.02
N THR A 82 5.82 12.67 3.14
CA THR A 82 4.46 12.67 3.69
C THR A 82 3.44 13.20 2.69
N ALA A 83 3.78 14.14 1.79
CA ALA A 83 2.87 14.61 0.74
C ALA A 83 2.42 13.52 -0.24
N LYS A 84 3.23 12.46 -0.43
CA LYS A 84 2.96 11.34 -1.36
C LYS A 84 2.26 10.15 -0.73
N VAL A 85 2.05 10.17 0.59
CA VAL A 85 1.48 9.04 1.36
C VAL A 85 0.18 8.53 0.76
N HIS A 86 -0.76 9.43 0.42
CA HIS A 86 -2.04 9.04 -0.18
C HIS A 86 -1.87 8.26 -1.49
N GLN A 87 -0.88 8.64 -2.30
CA GLN A 87 -0.58 8.01 -3.58
C GLN A 87 0.07 6.65 -3.39
N VAL A 88 1.00 6.54 -2.43
CA VAL A 88 1.58 5.26 -2.04
C VAL A 88 0.50 4.31 -1.54
N ILE A 89 -0.41 4.76 -0.68
CA ILE A 89 -1.52 3.92 -0.18
C ILE A 89 -2.35 3.40 -1.35
N LYS A 90 -2.73 4.28 -2.29
CA LYS A 90 -3.51 3.88 -3.47
C LYS A 90 -2.79 2.81 -4.30
N PHE A 91 -1.50 3.02 -4.57
CA PHE A 91 -0.65 2.08 -5.28
C PHE A 91 -0.58 0.72 -4.58
N LEU A 92 -0.31 0.70 -3.27
CA LEU A 92 -0.20 -0.54 -2.50
C LEU A 92 -1.54 -1.28 -2.39
N LEU A 93 -2.65 -0.55 -2.25
CA LEU A 93 -3.99 -1.13 -2.25
C LEU A 93 -4.35 -1.72 -3.61
N ASP A 94 -3.97 -1.07 -4.71
CA ASP A 94 -4.14 -1.65 -6.04
C ASP A 94 -3.38 -2.96 -6.17
N LEU A 95 -2.11 -3.01 -5.73
CA LEU A 95 -1.31 -4.24 -5.70
C LEU A 95 -2.00 -5.35 -4.90
N PHE A 96 -2.47 -5.04 -3.70
CA PHE A 96 -3.08 -6.03 -2.81
C PHE A 96 -4.41 -6.58 -3.34
N PHE A 97 -5.26 -5.72 -3.91
CA PHE A 97 -6.62 -6.10 -4.31
C PHE A 97 -6.77 -6.54 -5.77
N LYS A 98 -5.85 -6.17 -6.66
CA LYS A 98 -6.01 -6.39 -8.11
C LYS A 98 -4.93 -7.29 -8.71
N PHE A 99 -3.85 -7.52 -7.99
CA PHE A 99 -2.66 -8.20 -8.51
C PHE A 99 -2.22 -9.34 -7.59
N ASN A 100 -1.26 -10.13 -8.06
CA ASN A 100 -0.70 -11.19 -7.24
C ASN A 100 0.19 -10.55 -6.17
N TRP A 101 -0.25 -10.63 -4.91
CA TRP A 101 0.47 -9.98 -3.81
C TRP A 101 1.88 -10.53 -3.64
N HIS A 102 2.08 -11.85 -3.75
CA HIS A 102 3.39 -12.48 -3.63
C HIS A 102 4.36 -11.94 -4.69
N GLU A 103 3.95 -11.92 -5.95
CA GLU A 103 4.78 -11.37 -7.05
C GLU A 103 5.02 -9.87 -6.88
N SER A 104 4.02 -9.14 -6.39
CA SER A 104 4.12 -7.70 -6.12
C SER A 104 5.13 -7.40 -5.03
N VAL A 105 5.08 -8.09 -3.88
CA VAL A 105 6.05 -7.93 -2.78
C VAL A 105 7.45 -8.35 -3.24
N ALA A 106 7.57 -9.46 -3.96
CA ALA A 106 8.86 -9.89 -4.52
C ALA A 106 9.45 -8.83 -5.46
N ALA A 107 8.65 -8.22 -6.34
CA ALA A 107 9.10 -7.13 -7.21
C ALA A 107 9.51 -5.88 -6.43
N LEU A 108 8.73 -5.48 -5.43
CA LEU A 108 9.04 -4.33 -4.58
C LEU A 108 10.31 -4.52 -3.75
N SER A 109 10.69 -5.76 -3.43
CA SER A 109 11.90 -6.05 -2.66
C SER A 109 13.21 -5.73 -3.39
N VAL A 110 13.17 -5.66 -4.73
CA VAL A 110 14.35 -5.44 -5.58
C VAL A 110 14.28 -4.17 -6.44
N ALA A 111 13.13 -3.52 -6.50
CA ALA A 111 12.91 -2.34 -7.35
C ALA A 111 13.22 -1.02 -6.62
N ASP A 112 13.48 0.04 -7.41
CA ASP A 112 13.43 1.40 -6.87
C ASP A 112 11.98 1.79 -6.63
N PHE A 113 11.57 1.69 -5.37
CA PHE A 113 10.21 1.99 -4.91
C PHE A 113 9.74 3.38 -5.35
N TRP A 114 10.58 4.41 -5.25
CA TRP A 114 10.18 5.78 -5.56
C TRP A 114 10.09 6.01 -7.07
N GLU A 115 10.89 5.33 -7.86
CA GLU A 115 10.74 5.31 -9.31
C GLU A 115 9.42 4.65 -9.72
N LEU A 116 9.03 3.55 -9.08
CA LEU A 116 7.73 2.92 -9.32
C LEU A 116 6.56 3.87 -8.99
N ILE A 117 6.59 4.51 -7.82
CA ILE A 117 5.57 5.50 -7.44
C ILE A 117 5.49 6.62 -8.47
N LYS A 118 6.63 7.19 -8.90
CA LYS A 118 6.68 8.24 -9.91
C LYS A 118 6.06 7.82 -11.25
N ASN A 119 6.23 6.55 -11.65
CA ASN A 119 5.64 6.01 -12.86
C ASN A 119 4.14 5.71 -12.70
N TYR A 120 3.71 5.30 -11.49
CA TYR A 120 2.28 5.15 -11.16
C TYR A 120 1.55 6.49 -11.30
N GLU A 121 2.15 7.62 -10.87
CA GLU A 121 1.53 8.95 -11.01
C GLU A 121 1.30 9.37 -12.46
N LYS A 122 2.05 8.78 -13.40
CA LYS A 122 2.04 9.13 -14.82
C LYS A 122 1.26 8.14 -15.68
N ASP A 123 0.58 7.18 -15.07
CA ASP A 123 -0.04 6.03 -15.75
C ASP A 123 0.95 5.27 -16.67
N ASN A 124 2.22 5.23 -16.26
CA ASN A 124 3.32 4.61 -17.02
C ASN A 124 3.77 3.27 -16.43
N LEU A 125 3.05 2.73 -15.44
CA LEU A 125 3.30 1.37 -14.96
C LEU A 125 2.51 0.35 -15.79
N ASP A 126 3.23 -0.63 -16.31
CA ASP A 126 2.62 -1.86 -16.79
C ASP A 126 2.34 -2.77 -15.61
N MET A 127 1.06 -3.10 -15.43
CA MET A 127 0.56 -3.95 -14.34
C MET A 127 -0.01 -5.27 -14.88
N THR A 128 0.11 -5.54 -16.18
CA THR A 128 -0.55 -6.68 -16.85
C THR A 128 -0.02 -8.05 -16.39
N PHE A 129 1.22 -8.11 -15.89
CA PHE A 129 1.90 -9.34 -15.49
C PHE A 129 1.72 -9.74 -14.03
N GLY A 130 0.76 -9.14 -13.30
CA GLY A 130 0.50 -9.48 -11.90
C GLY A 130 1.38 -8.75 -10.88
N TYR A 131 2.27 -7.85 -11.33
CA TYR A 131 3.14 -7.01 -10.49
C TYR A 131 3.61 -5.75 -11.25
N PRO A 132 4.09 -4.69 -10.54
CA PRO A 132 4.34 -3.40 -11.16
C PRO A 132 5.68 -3.36 -11.92
N ARG A 133 5.65 -2.89 -13.17
CA ARG A 133 6.83 -2.68 -14.02
C ARG A 133 6.77 -1.34 -14.75
N ILE A 134 7.91 -0.78 -15.13
CA ILE A 134 7.94 0.46 -15.94
C ILE A 134 7.59 0.09 -17.39
N SER A 135 6.61 0.78 -17.99
CA SER A 135 6.20 0.52 -19.37
C SER A 135 7.38 0.67 -20.35
N GLY A 136 7.62 -0.35 -21.16
CA GLY A 136 8.71 -0.35 -22.15
C GLY A 136 10.10 -0.69 -21.59
N SER A 137 10.23 -1.04 -20.29
CA SER A 137 11.43 -1.71 -19.81
C SER A 137 11.41 -3.16 -20.29
N ASN A 138 12.01 -3.43 -21.45
CA ASN A 138 12.29 -4.80 -21.87
C ASN A 138 13.26 -5.41 -20.84
N SER A 139 12.77 -6.38 -20.07
CA SER A 139 13.60 -7.33 -19.35
C SER A 139 13.84 -8.55 -20.24
#